data_AF-A0A1M5A2Y5-F1
#
_entry.id   AF-A0A1M5A2Y5-F1
#
_cell.length_a   1.000
_cell.length_b   1.000
_cell.length_c   1.000
_cell.angle_alpha   90.00
_cell.angle_beta   90.00
_cell.angle_gamma   90.00
#
_symmetry.space_group_name_H-M   'P 1'
#
loop_
_entity.id
_entity.type
_entity.pdbx_description
1 polymer ?
#
loop_
_entity_poly.entity_id
_entity_poly.type
_entity_poly.pdbx_seq_one_letter_code
_entity_poly.pdbx_strand_id
1 'polypeptide(L)' 'MNDIVAAFGLVLVIEGLLYAAAPMVAKAMMKQGLAVPDGQLRAMGLFVLAAGVGVVWLARF' A
#
# COMPACT_ATOMS: atom_id res chain seq x y z
N MET A 1 13.45 -8.08 -16.06
CA MET A 1 13.39 -9.37 -15.31
C MET A 1 13.71 -9.21 -13.83
N ASN A 2 14.32 -8.09 -13.39
CA ASN A 2 14.51 -7.78 -11.97
C ASN A 2 13.42 -6.85 -11.40
N ASP A 3 12.48 -6.41 -12.23
CA ASP A 3 11.52 -5.35 -11.90
C ASP A 3 10.52 -5.80 -10.83
N ILE A 4 10.12 -7.08 -10.85
CA ILE A 4 9.27 -7.68 -9.81
C ILE A 4 10.01 -7.71 -8.48
N VAL A 5 11.28 -8.12 -8.48
CA VAL A 5 12.11 -8.17 -7.26
C VAL A 5 12.35 -6.76 -6.71
N ALA A 6 12.63 -5.79 -7.58
CA ALA A 6 12.78 -4.40 -7.20
C ALA A 6 11.48 -3.78 -6.64
N ALA A 7 10.34 -4.04 -7.29
CA ALA A 7 9.03 -3.59 -6.80
C ALA A 7 8.71 -4.19 -5.43
N PHE A 8 8.98 -5.48 -5.24
CA PHE A 8 8.79 -6.14 -3.94
C PHE A 8 9.73 -5.56 -2.88
N GLY A 9 11.00 -5.33 -3.23
CA GLY A 9 11.97 -4.67 -2.35
C GLY A 9 11.52 -3.27 -1.93
N LEU A 10 11.00 -2.48 -2.86
CA LEU A 10 10.48 -1.14 -2.57
C LEU A 10 9.27 -1.18 -1.62
N VAL A 11 8.34 -2.11 -1.83
CA VAL A 11 7.19 -2.29 -0.91
C VAL A 11 7.67 -2.60 0.50
N LEU A 12 8.65 -3.51 0.65
CA LEU A 12 9.22 -3.85 1.95
C LEU A 12 9.96 -2.67 2.61
N VAL A 13 10.71 -1.88 1.84
CA VAL A 13 11.38 -0.67 2.34
C VAL A 13 10.35 0.36 2.80
N ILE A 14 9.28 0.58 2.05
CA ILE A 14 8.24 1.56 2.39
C ILE A 14 7.47 1.12 3.64
N GLU A 15 7.03 -0.15 3.69
CA GLU A 15 6.39 -0.75 4.88
C GLU A 15 7.30 -0.65 6.10
N GLY A 16 8.56 -1.10 5.98
CA GLY A 16 9.54 -1.08 7.07
C GLY A 16 9.84 0.33 7.56
N LEU A 17 9.94 1.30 6.65
CA LEU A 17 10.15 2.71 6.98
C LEU A 17 8.96 3.28 7.75
N LEU A 18 7.73 2.95 7.36
CA LEU A 18 6.52 3.38 8.08
C LEU A 18 6.54 2.88 9.53
N TYR A 19 6.88 1.60 9.75
CA TYR A 19 6.96 1.04 11.10
C TYR A 19 8.12 1.61 11.91
N ALA A 20 9.28 1.85 11.28
CA ALA A 20 10.47 2.35 11.97
C ALA A 20 10.40 3.86 12.29
N ALA A 21 9.94 4.67 11.33
CA ALA A 21 9.90 6.13 11.47
C ALA A 21 8.63 6.63 12.15
N ALA A 22 7.48 5.97 11.94
CA ALA A 22 6.19 6.42 12.45
C ALA A 22 5.32 5.27 13.02
N PRO A 23 5.80 4.55 14.06
CA PRO A 23 5.10 3.40 14.62
C PRO A 23 3.70 3.74 15.18
N MET A 24 3.49 4.99 15.64
CA MET A 24 2.17 5.44 16.10
C MET A 24 1.14 5.50 14.97
N VAL A 25 1.56 5.97 13.79
CA VAL A 25 0.69 6.05 12.61
C VAL A 25 0.31 4.65 12.15
N ALA A 26 1.28 3.75 12.05
CA ALA A 26 1.03 2.35 11.70
C ALA A 26 -0.01 1.69 12.64
N LYS A 27 0.15 1.87 13.96
CA LYS A 27 -0.82 1.37 14.95
C LYS A 27 -2.20 2.01 14.82
N ALA A 28 -2.26 3.31 14.52
CA ALA A 28 -3.53 4.01 14.32
C ALA A 28 -4.26 3.52 13.07
N MET A 29 -3.53 3.29 11.97
CA MET A 29 -4.10 2.76 10.72
C MET A 29 -4.68 1.36 10.93
N MET A 30 -3.97 0.48 11.65
CA MET A 30 -4.49 -0.85 12.00
C MET A 30 -5.78 -0.77 12.82
N LYS A 31 -5.83 0.11 13.83
CA LYS A 31 -7.05 0.32 14.64
C LYS A 31 -8.21 0.87 13.83
N GLN A 32 -7.95 1.81 12.93
CA GLN A 32 -8.97 2.35 12.03
C GLN A 32 -9.46 1.29 11.05
N GLY A 33 -8.57 0.46 10.51
CA GLY A 33 -8.92 -0.63 9.60
C GLY A 33 -9.92 -1.62 10.22
N LEU A 34 -9.81 -1.89 11.53
CA LEU A 34 -10.75 -2.73 12.27
C LEU A 34 -12.13 -2.08 12.46
N ALA A 35 -12.21 -0.74 12.42
CA ALA A 35 -13.45 0.00 12.57
C ALA A 35 -14.17 0.25 11.23
N VAL A 36 -13.47 0.09 10.10
CA VAL A 36 -14.03 0.28 8.76
C VAL A 36 -14.79 -0.98 8.33
N PRO A 37 -16.05 -0.88 7.87
CA PRO A 37 -16.79 -2.02 7.35
C PRO A 37 -16.09 -2.67 6.14
N ASP A 38 -16.12 -4.00 6.06
CA ASP A 38 -15.48 -4.78 4.99
C ASP A 38 -15.81 -4.29 3.57
N GLY A 39 -17.06 -3.86 3.33
CA GLY A 39 -17.48 -3.36 2.03
C GLY A 39 -16.74 -2.08 1.61
N GLN A 40 -16.55 -1.16 2.55
CA GLN A 40 -15.80 0.08 2.31
C GLN A 40 -14.31 -0.19 2.17
N LEU A 41 -13.75 -1.09 3.00
CA LEU A 41 -12.35 -1.49 2.91
C LEU A 41 -12.03 -2.13 1.55
N ARG A 42 -12.91 -2.99 1.04
CA ARG A 42 -12.78 -3.59 -0.30
C ARG A 42 -12.86 -2.55 -1.42
N ALA A 43 -13.79 -1.60 -1.33
CA ALA A 43 -13.92 -0.53 -2.33
C ALA A 43 -12.68 0.36 -2.37
N MET A 44 -12.16 0.75 -1.20
CA MET A 44 -10.90 1.50 -1.10
C MET A 44 -9.73 0.70 -1.65
N GLY A 45 -9.63 -0.59 -1.32
CA GLY A 45 -8.58 -1.47 -1.86
C GLY A 45 -8.62 -1.57 -3.39
N LEU A 46 -9.82 -1.73 -3.98
CA LEU A 46 -10.03 -1.73 -5.43
C LEU A 46 -9.61 -0.42 -6.08
N PHE A 47 -9.97 0.71 -5.47
CA PHE A 47 -9.60 2.03 -5.96
C PHE A 47 -8.07 2.23 -5.95
N VAL A 48 -7.41 1.89 -4.85
CA VAL A 48 -5.94 1.98 -4.72
C VAL A 48 -5.24 1.04 -5.69
N LEU A 49 -5.76 -0.18 -5.88
CA LEU A 49 -5.24 -1.12 -6.87
C LEU A 49 -5.33 -0.54 -8.28
N ALA A 50 -6.49 -0.03 -8.68
CA ALA A 50 -6.69 0.55 -10.01
C ALA A 50 -5.76 1.76 -10.24
N ALA A 51 -5.62 2.63 -9.25
CA ALA A 51 -4.70 3.76 -9.30
C ALA A 51 -3.24 3.31 -9.43
N GLY A 52 -2.83 2.30 -8.64
CA GLY A 52 -1.48 1.74 -8.71
C GLY A 52 -1.15 1.14 -10.07
N VAL A 53 -2.09 0.40 -10.67
CA VAL A 53 -1.94 -0.11 -12.04
C VAL A 53 -1.82 1.04 -13.04
N GLY A 54 -2.62 2.10 -12.90
CA GLY A 54 -2.53 3.31 -13.74
C GLY A 54 -1.16 3.99 -13.66
N VAL A 55 -0.60 4.12 -12.45
CA VAL A 55 0.75 4.68 -12.25
C VAL A 55 1.83 3.80 -12.89
N VAL A 56 1.78 2.48 -12.68
CA VAL A 56 2.75 1.55 -13.29
C VAL A 56 2.64 1.59 -14.82
N TRP A 57 1.43 1.67 -15.36
CA TRP A 57 1.21 1.78 -16.80
C TRP A 57 1.81 3.07 -17.35
N LEU A 58 1.56 4.22 -16.72
CA LEU A 58 2.14 5.51 -17.12
C LEU A 58 3.67 5.54 -16.98
N ALA A 59 4.23 4.94 -15.94
CA ALA A 59 5.69 4.89 -15.74
C ALA A 59 6.39 3.95 -16.74
N ARG A 60 5.66 3.01 -17.34
CA ARG A 60 6.18 2.05 -18.32
C ARG A 60 5.89 2.47 -19.78
N PHE A 61 4.99 3.44 -19.98
CA PHE A 61 4.65 4.03 -21.27
C PHE A 61 5.68 5.10 -21.65
#